data_AF-A0A7C7FXI2-F1
#
_entry.id   AF-A0A7C7FXI2-F1
#
_cell.length_a   1.000
_cell.length_b   1.000
_cell.length_c   1.000
_cell.angle_alpha   90.00
_cell.angle_beta   90.00
_cell.angle_gamma   90.00
#
_symmetry.space_group_name_H-M   'P 1'
#
loop_
_entity.id
_entity.type
_entity.pdbx_description
1 polymer ?
#
loop_
_entity_poly.entity_id
_entity_poly.type
_entity_poly.pdbx_seq_one_letter_code
_entity_poly.pdbx_strand_id
1 'polypeptide(L)'
;MAGGFEALYFQDFTTTSSITVTHNLDRVICAVRVIIGNTVRNDLVSKIVPSVSDPRNVIIVTLNSSNSGVIQIIDSDYIWSTLPTPEGASVLENNISGSAFSGSFTGSFLGDVVGGNISPSESGSHDLGSLTKPWKSLYVTNESIIFVSGGVSIAELTVDENGMMAITGSTAFGSLSSDTHV
;
A
#
# COMPACT_ATOMS: atom_id res chain seq x y z
N MET A 1 27.91 17.70 -13.77
CA MET A 1 28.38 17.06 -15.01
C MET A 1 27.41 15.91 -15.29
N ALA A 2 26.60 16.02 -16.35
CA ALA A 2 25.70 14.96 -16.75
C ALA A 2 26.56 13.81 -17.30
N GLY A 3 26.74 12.75 -16.52
CA GLY A 3 27.43 11.54 -16.96
C GLY A 3 26.61 10.89 -18.08
N GLY A 4 27.06 11.04 -19.32
CA GLY A 4 26.45 10.40 -20.47
C GLY A 4 26.61 8.89 -20.33
N PHE A 5 25.51 8.18 -20.08
CA PHE A 5 25.45 6.72 -20.17
C PHE A 5 25.40 6.32 -21.65
N GLU A 6 26.54 6.40 -22.31
CA GLU A 6 26.72 6.03 -23.72
C GLU A 6 26.38 4.55 -23.94
N ALA A 7 25.74 4.26 -25.07
CA ALA A 7 25.41 2.89 -25.46
C ALA A 7 26.62 2.24 -26.14
N LEU A 8 27.12 1.17 -25.55
CA LEU A 8 28.24 0.36 -26.01
C LEU A 8 27.82 -0.73 -27.01
N TYR A 9 26.58 -1.20 -26.93
CA TYR A 9 26.06 -2.25 -27.81
C TYR A 9 24.53 -2.14 -27.93
N PHE A 10 23.98 -2.64 -29.04
CA PHE A 10 22.55 -2.61 -29.36
C PHE A 10 22.13 -3.97 -29.91
N GLN A 11 20.99 -4.49 -29.46
CA GLN A 11 20.38 -5.69 -30.00
C GLN A 11 18.86 -5.56 -30.05
N ASP A 12 18.30 -5.76 -31.23
CA ASP A 12 16.84 -5.84 -31.40
C ASP A 12 16.31 -7.17 -30.83
N PHE A 13 15.12 -7.11 -30.25
CA PHE A 13 14.39 -8.29 -29.81
C PHE A 13 12.94 -8.25 -30.27
N THR A 14 12.39 -9.42 -30.58
CA THR A 14 10.96 -9.62 -30.88
C THR A 14 10.22 -10.08 -29.63
N THR A 15 8.98 -10.58 -29.76
CA THR A 15 8.09 -10.97 -28.65
C THR A 15 8.58 -12.18 -27.81
N THR A 16 9.78 -12.10 -27.24
CA THR A 16 10.48 -13.15 -26.48
C THR A 16 10.77 -12.65 -25.08
N SER A 17 10.48 -13.49 -24.08
CA SER A 17 10.69 -13.17 -22.66
C SER A 17 12.13 -13.43 -22.18
N SER A 18 12.98 -14.03 -23.01
CA SER A 18 14.39 -14.27 -22.70
C SER A 18 15.24 -13.98 -23.93
N ILE A 19 16.14 -13.02 -23.82
CA ILE A 19 16.99 -12.54 -24.91
C ILE A 19 18.44 -12.84 -24.56
N THR A 20 19.11 -13.56 -25.46
CA THR A 20 20.55 -13.79 -25.40
C THR A 20 21.27 -12.67 -26.14
N VAL A 21 22.00 -11.86 -25.40
CA VAL A 21 22.77 -10.73 -25.92
C VAL A 21 24.24 -11.14 -26.01
N THR A 22 24.77 -11.23 -27.22
CA THR A 22 26.19 -11.52 -27.49
C THR A 22 26.90 -10.23 -27.87
N HIS A 23 27.86 -9.80 -27.04
CA HIS A 23 28.61 -8.55 -27.16
C HIS A 23 30.12 -8.81 -27.06
N ASN A 24 30.97 -7.91 -27.55
CA ASN A 24 32.44 -8.07 -27.57
C ASN A 24 33.16 -7.17 -26.54
N LEU A 25 32.46 -6.82 -25.45
CA LEU A 25 32.96 -5.86 -24.46
C LEU A 25 33.97 -6.47 -23.46
N ASP A 26 34.08 -7.80 -23.38
CA ASP A 26 34.92 -8.52 -22.41
C ASP A 26 34.65 -8.10 -20.95
N ARG A 27 33.37 -8.03 -20.56
CA ARG A 27 32.89 -7.57 -19.25
C ARG A 27 31.91 -8.56 -18.64
N VAL A 28 32.14 -8.91 -17.37
CA VAL A 28 31.24 -9.82 -16.61
C VAL A 28 29.97 -9.11 -16.15
N ILE A 29 30.05 -7.80 -15.90
CA ILE A 29 28.93 -6.99 -15.42
C ILE A 29 28.69 -5.90 -16.45
N CYS A 30 27.48 -5.89 -17.01
CA CYS A 30 27.03 -4.94 -17.99
C CYS A 30 25.69 -4.35 -17.54
N ALA A 31 25.56 -3.03 -17.59
CA ALA A 31 24.28 -2.36 -17.41
C ALA A 31 23.46 -2.45 -18.71
N VAL A 32 22.16 -2.75 -18.59
CA VAL A 32 21.25 -2.88 -19.72
C VAL A 32 20.19 -1.80 -19.66
N ARG A 33 19.94 -1.15 -20.79
CA ARG A 33 18.79 -0.28 -21.03
C ARG A 33 17.86 -0.94 -22.04
N VAL A 34 16.58 -1.06 -21.71
CA VAL A 34 15.54 -1.56 -22.64
C VAL A 34 14.77 -0.37 -23.20
N ILE A 35 14.54 -0.37 -24.51
CA ILE A 35 13.76 0.65 -25.22
C ILE A 35 12.65 -0.03 -26.01
N ILE A 36 11.41 0.40 -25.83
CA ILE A 36 10.26 0.00 -26.65
C ILE A 36 9.69 1.25 -27.29
N GLY A 37 9.67 1.29 -28.63
CA GLY A 37 9.34 2.50 -29.37
C GLY A 37 10.35 3.61 -29.04
N ASN A 38 9.88 4.69 -28.41
CA ASN A 38 10.71 5.83 -28.01
C ASN A 38 10.84 5.99 -26.49
N THR A 39 10.52 4.94 -25.72
CA THR A 39 10.45 4.98 -24.26
C THR A 39 11.41 3.97 -23.65
N VAL A 40 12.19 4.42 -22.66
CA VAL A 40 13.04 3.55 -21.83
C VAL A 40 12.15 2.75 -20.88
N ARG A 41 12.27 1.42 -20.91
CA ARG A 41 11.42 0.46 -20.19
C ARG A 41 12.24 -0.57 -19.40
N ASN A 42 13.16 -0.07 -18.57
CA ASN A 42 14.00 -0.93 -17.73
C ASN A 42 13.20 -1.68 -16.66
N ASP A 43 12.00 -1.20 -16.33
CA ASP A 43 11.01 -1.87 -15.48
C ASP A 43 10.64 -3.27 -15.98
N LEU A 44 10.75 -3.51 -17.29
CA LEU A 44 10.44 -4.80 -17.89
C LEU A 44 11.52 -5.84 -17.65
N VAL A 45 12.71 -5.45 -17.23
CA VAL A 45 13.83 -6.37 -16.98
C VAL A 45 13.60 -7.08 -15.66
N SER A 46 13.32 -8.37 -15.71
CA SER A 46 13.14 -9.20 -14.51
C SER A 46 14.44 -9.81 -14.02
N LYS A 47 15.40 -10.05 -14.94
CA LYS A 47 16.68 -10.66 -14.62
C LYS A 47 17.72 -10.33 -15.67
N ILE A 48 18.96 -10.10 -15.22
CA ILE A 48 20.15 -10.03 -16.06
C ILE A 48 21.17 -10.98 -15.45
N VAL A 49 21.64 -11.95 -16.21
CA VAL A 49 22.72 -12.85 -15.78
C VAL A 49 23.74 -13.06 -16.89
N PRO A 50 25.04 -13.13 -16.56
CA PRO A 50 26.04 -13.61 -17.51
C PRO A 50 25.74 -15.04 -17.95
N SER A 51 26.05 -15.38 -19.20
CA SER A 51 25.99 -16.76 -19.66
C SER A 51 27.01 -17.62 -18.93
N VAL A 52 26.65 -18.86 -18.60
CA VAL A 52 27.58 -19.82 -17.99
C VAL A 52 28.67 -20.29 -18.96
N SER A 53 28.43 -20.22 -20.27
CA SER A 53 29.38 -20.67 -21.30
C SER A 53 30.37 -19.58 -21.71
N ASP A 54 29.96 -18.31 -21.64
CA ASP A 54 30.78 -17.15 -22.02
C ASP A 54 30.35 -15.91 -21.20
N PRO A 55 30.71 -15.85 -19.91
CA PRO A 55 30.21 -14.84 -18.98
C PRO A 55 30.75 -13.42 -19.24
N ARG A 56 31.73 -13.26 -20.13
CA ARG A 56 32.34 -11.95 -20.45
C ARG A 56 31.81 -11.32 -21.72
N ASN A 57 31.24 -12.14 -22.61
CA ASN A 57 30.77 -11.69 -23.92
C ASN A 57 29.29 -12.04 -24.16
N VAL A 58 28.64 -12.76 -23.25
CA VAL A 58 27.23 -13.11 -23.39
C VAL A 58 26.49 -12.85 -22.08
N ILE A 59 25.39 -12.11 -22.17
CA ILE A 59 24.42 -11.92 -21.09
C ILE A 59 23.05 -12.42 -21.53
N ILE A 60 22.27 -12.89 -20.57
CA ILE A 60 20.87 -13.30 -20.76
C ILE A 60 20.02 -12.27 -20.02
N VAL A 61 19.13 -11.61 -20.77
CA VAL A 61 18.18 -10.63 -20.27
C VAL A 61 16.79 -11.25 -20.32
N THR A 62 16.16 -11.40 -19.16
CA THR A 62 14.77 -11.85 -19.04
C THR A 62 13.85 -10.65 -18.92
N LEU A 63 12.79 -10.62 -19.74
CA LEU A 63 11.80 -9.55 -19.79
C LEU A 63 10.40 -10.04 -19.44
N ASN A 64 9.65 -9.22 -18.70
CA ASN A 64 8.22 -9.38 -18.49
C ASN A 64 7.44 -8.61 -19.56
N SER A 65 7.65 -8.93 -20.84
CA SER A 65 7.07 -8.21 -21.98
C SER A 65 6.78 -9.14 -23.15
N SER A 66 5.73 -8.82 -23.91
CA SER A 66 5.41 -9.43 -25.21
C SER A 66 5.63 -8.46 -26.38
N ASN A 67 6.23 -7.30 -26.12
CA ASN A 67 6.53 -6.29 -27.14
C ASN A 67 7.92 -6.52 -27.76
N SER A 68 8.11 -6.02 -28.97
CA SER A 68 9.43 -5.92 -29.61
C SER A 68 10.12 -4.60 -29.22
N GLY A 69 11.45 -4.59 -29.22
CA GLY A 69 12.22 -3.40 -28.85
C GLY A 69 13.72 -3.57 -29.06
N VAL A 70 14.50 -2.72 -28.38
CA VAL A 70 15.97 -2.72 -28.42
C VAL A 70 16.52 -2.86 -27.00
N ILE A 71 17.49 -3.75 -26.84
CA ILE A 71 18.36 -3.83 -25.68
C ILE A 71 19.65 -3.08 -25.99
N GLN A 72 20.01 -2.13 -25.14
CA GLN A 72 21.29 -1.44 -25.17
C GLN A 72 22.14 -1.88 -23.99
N ILE A 73 23.42 -2.15 -24.22
CA ILE A 73 24.42 -2.20 -23.14
C ILE A 73 24.99 -0.81 -23.00
N ILE A 74 25.05 -0.28 -21.78
CA ILE A 74 25.57 1.07 -21.51
C ILE A 74 26.83 1.01 -20.65
N ASP A 75 27.68 2.04 -20.76
CA ASP A 75 28.91 2.16 -19.97
C ASP A 75 28.58 2.54 -18.52
N SER A 76 28.16 1.54 -17.75
CA SER A 76 27.87 1.67 -16.32
C SER A 76 28.21 0.36 -15.63
N ASP A 77 28.87 0.46 -14.48
CA ASP A 77 29.13 -0.62 -13.52
C ASP A 77 27.89 -0.94 -12.67
N TYR A 78 26.82 -0.16 -12.82
CA TYR A 78 25.57 -0.31 -12.10
C TYR A 78 24.59 -1.24 -12.81
N ILE A 79 24.35 -2.42 -12.22
CA ILE A 79 23.22 -3.29 -12.61
C ILE A 79 21.91 -2.69 -12.08
N TRP A 80 21.02 -2.26 -12.97
CA TRP A 80 19.65 -1.89 -12.61
C TRP A 80 18.82 -3.14 -12.30
N SER A 81 19.13 -3.85 -11.22
CA SER A 81 18.31 -5.00 -10.79
C SER A 81 17.23 -4.62 -9.79
N THR A 82 17.29 -3.44 -9.15
CA THR A 82 16.31 -3.06 -8.11
C THR A 82 16.14 -1.56 -7.88
N LEU A 83 16.45 -0.65 -8.83
CA LEU A 83 16.05 0.74 -8.59
C LEU A 83 14.52 0.81 -8.55
N PRO A 84 13.89 1.16 -7.41
CA PRO A 84 12.50 1.54 -7.45
C PRO A 84 12.45 2.79 -8.35
N THR A 85 11.95 2.62 -9.56
CA THR A 85 11.42 3.77 -10.29
C THR A 85 10.27 4.34 -9.47
N PRO A 86 9.81 5.57 -9.73
CA PRO A 86 8.61 6.12 -9.09
C PRO A 86 7.37 5.20 -9.15
N GLU A 87 7.39 4.17 -9.99
CA GLU A 87 6.34 3.13 -10.13
C GLU A 87 6.57 1.89 -9.25
N GLY A 88 7.73 1.75 -8.58
CA GLY A 88 8.01 0.72 -7.58
C GLY A 88 7.68 1.14 -6.15
N ALA A 89 7.56 2.45 -5.89
CA ALA A 89 6.72 2.91 -4.81
C ALA A 89 5.29 2.87 -5.36
N SER A 90 4.40 2.10 -4.73
CA SER A 90 2.98 2.34 -4.90
C SER A 90 2.68 3.69 -4.24
N VAL A 91 3.04 4.79 -4.89
CA VAL A 91 2.52 6.08 -4.51
C VAL A 91 1.07 6.01 -4.98
N LEU A 92 0.13 5.86 -4.06
CA LEU A 92 -1.27 6.15 -4.34
C LEU A 92 -1.40 7.67 -4.54
N GLU A 93 -0.82 8.18 -5.62
CA GLU A 93 -1.14 9.49 -6.16
C GLU A 93 -2.45 9.31 -6.88
N ASN A 94 -3.55 9.42 -6.14
CA ASN A 94 -4.87 9.82 -6.58
C ASN A 94 -5.91 9.17 -5.67
N ASN A 95 -6.57 10.02 -4.89
CA ASN A 95 -7.98 9.96 -4.55
C ASN A 95 -8.59 8.55 -4.73
N ILE A 96 -8.51 7.71 -3.68
CA ILE A 96 -9.14 6.39 -3.65
C ILE A 96 -10.65 6.58 -3.72
N SER A 97 -11.15 6.78 -4.93
CA SER A 97 -12.55 7.04 -5.21
C SER A 97 -13.20 5.68 -5.39
N GLY A 98 -13.71 5.11 -4.31
CA GLY A 98 -14.62 3.96 -4.36
C GLY A 98 -14.00 2.56 -4.34
N SER A 99 -12.77 2.36 -3.85
CA SER A 99 -12.29 1.01 -3.53
C SER A 99 -12.18 0.81 -2.02
N ALA A 100 -12.75 -0.31 -1.55
CA ALA A 100 -12.58 -0.75 -0.18
C ALA A 100 -11.08 -0.91 0.12
N PHE A 101 -10.56 -0.14 1.06
CA PHE A 101 -9.19 -0.33 1.55
C PHE A 101 -9.21 -1.40 2.65
N SER A 102 -8.61 -2.55 2.37
CA SER A 102 -8.43 -3.62 3.36
C SER A 102 -6.96 -3.64 3.81
N GLY A 103 -6.66 -2.98 4.92
CA GLY A 103 -5.31 -2.92 5.47
C GLY A 103 -5.22 -2.06 6.75
N SER A 104 -4.04 -2.07 7.39
CA SER A 104 -3.75 -1.18 8.51
C SER A 104 -3.22 0.15 7.98
N PHE A 105 -3.88 1.25 8.34
CA PHE A 105 -3.44 2.60 7.99
C PHE A 105 -2.90 3.30 9.24
N THR A 106 -1.68 3.83 9.14
CA THR A 106 -1.12 4.74 10.14
C THR A 106 -0.97 6.10 9.49
N GLY A 107 -1.97 6.97 9.68
CA GLY A 107 -1.95 8.33 9.13
C GLY A 107 -3.21 9.11 9.50
N SER A 108 -3.31 10.34 9.01
CA SER A 108 -4.50 11.19 9.21
C SER A 108 -5.44 11.05 8.03
N PHE A 109 -6.72 10.84 8.30
CA PHE A 109 -7.76 11.12 7.32
C PHE A 109 -7.98 12.65 7.27
N LEU A 110 -8.20 13.22 6.09
CA LEU A 110 -8.54 14.63 5.91
C LEU A 110 -9.92 14.69 5.22
N GLY A 111 -10.88 15.44 5.78
CA GLY A 111 -12.23 15.61 5.21
C GLY A 111 -13.34 14.86 5.96
N ASP A 112 -14.48 14.63 5.28
CA ASP A 112 -15.58 13.79 5.77
C ASP A 112 -15.20 12.32 5.58
N VAL A 113 -14.55 11.77 6.61
CA VAL A 113 -13.81 10.50 6.55
C VAL A 113 -14.75 9.30 6.41
N VAL A 114 -15.97 9.42 6.92
CA VAL A 114 -16.94 8.33 6.96
C VAL A 114 -18.31 8.86 6.57
N GLY A 115 -18.71 8.64 5.32
CA GLY A 115 -20.06 8.99 4.84
C GLY A 115 -21.18 8.03 5.28
N GLY A 116 -20.94 7.18 6.28
CA GLY A 116 -21.85 6.12 6.72
C GLY A 116 -21.51 5.58 8.11
N ASN A 117 -22.02 4.39 8.43
CA ASN A 117 -21.79 3.76 9.74
C ASN A 117 -20.36 3.21 9.86
N ILE A 118 -19.75 3.39 11.03
CA ILE A 118 -18.52 2.68 11.41
C ILE A 118 -18.95 1.36 12.06
N SER A 119 -18.74 0.24 11.39
CA SER A 119 -19.04 -1.09 11.92
C SER A 119 -17.74 -1.88 12.14
N PRO A 120 -17.57 -2.54 13.30
CA PRO A 120 -16.42 -3.41 13.52
C PRO A 120 -16.47 -4.62 12.57
N SER A 121 -15.31 -5.19 12.25
CA SER A 121 -15.23 -6.37 11.39
C SER A 121 -15.79 -7.64 12.03
N GLU A 122 -15.83 -7.67 13.38
CA GLU A 122 -16.31 -8.79 14.17
C GLU A 122 -17.11 -8.30 15.38
N SER A 123 -18.19 -9.02 15.72
CA SER A 123 -19.07 -8.66 16.83
C SER A 123 -18.38 -8.89 18.17
N GLY A 124 -18.25 -7.83 18.98
CA GLY A 124 -17.73 -7.91 20.35
C GLY A 124 -16.22 -8.07 20.47
N SER A 125 -15.47 -8.01 19.36
CA SER A 125 -14.01 -8.18 19.35
C SER A 125 -13.21 -6.87 19.41
N HIS A 126 -13.85 -5.70 19.32
CA HIS A 126 -13.17 -4.41 19.12
C HIS A 126 -13.67 -3.33 20.09
N ASP A 127 -12.73 -2.54 20.60
CA ASP A 127 -12.99 -1.40 21.50
C ASP A 127 -12.91 -0.06 20.75
N LEU A 128 -13.69 0.94 21.20
CA LEU A 128 -13.57 2.32 20.76
C LEU A 128 -12.59 3.09 21.67
N GLY A 129 -11.29 3.01 21.34
CA GLY A 129 -10.19 3.60 22.13
C GLY A 129 -9.50 2.57 23.02
N SER A 130 -8.59 3.03 23.89
CA SER A 130 -7.90 2.16 24.86
C SER A 130 -7.42 2.92 26.09
N LEU A 131 -6.96 2.21 27.11
CA LEU A 131 -6.41 2.82 28.34
C LEU A 131 -5.26 3.79 28.08
N THR A 132 -4.45 3.55 27.05
CA THR A 132 -3.31 4.41 26.69
C THR A 132 -3.62 5.39 25.57
N LYS A 133 -4.78 5.25 24.92
CA LYS A 133 -5.25 6.10 23.81
C LYS A 133 -6.76 6.36 23.91
N PRO A 134 -7.22 7.11 24.93
CA PRO A 134 -8.62 7.46 25.07
C PRO A 134 -9.02 8.60 24.12
N TRP A 135 -10.30 8.66 23.77
CA TRP A 135 -10.88 9.85 23.14
C TRP A 135 -11.01 10.98 24.16
N LYS A 136 -10.78 12.22 23.73
CA LYS A 136 -10.97 13.39 24.61
C LYS A 136 -12.46 13.60 24.93
N SER A 137 -13.33 13.47 23.93
CA SER A 137 -14.78 13.66 24.06
C SER A 137 -15.52 12.93 22.92
N LEU A 138 -16.72 12.45 23.20
CA LEU A 138 -17.64 11.89 22.20
C LEU A 138 -18.86 12.81 22.09
N TYR A 139 -19.15 13.27 20.87
CA TYR A 139 -20.36 14.05 20.58
C TYR A 139 -21.32 13.15 19.82
N VAL A 140 -22.43 12.80 20.46
CA VAL A 140 -23.53 12.01 19.87
C VAL A 140 -24.69 12.97 19.66
N THR A 141 -25.41 12.82 18.55
CA THR A 141 -26.70 13.51 18.36
C THR A 141 -27.74 12.97 19.35
N ASN A 142 -28.97 13.44 19.27
CA ASN A 142 -30.12 13.03 20.08
C ASN A 142 -30.61 11.58 19.85
N GLU A 143 -29.71 10.70 19.43
CA GLU A 143 -29.93 9.26 19.48
C GLU A 143 -29.37 8.74 20.81
N SER A 144 -28.63 7.65 20.79
CA SER A 144 -28.27 6.95 22.01
C SER A 144 -27.00 6.12 21.89
N ILE A 145 -26.45 5.74 23.06
CA ILE A 145 -25.43 4.69 23.17
C ILE A 145 -26.12 3.41 23.64
N ILE A 146 -26.06 2.35 22.83
CA ILE A 146 -26.76 1.10 23.08
C ILE A 146 -25.79 0.05 23.63
N PHE A 147 -26.15 -0.55 24.77
CA PHE A 147 -25.44 -1.69 25.35
C PHE A 147 -26.03 -2.98 24.81
N VAL A 148 -25.16 -3.85 24.27
CA VAL A 148 -25.57 -5.10 23.62
C VAL A 148 -24.88 -6.28 24.29
N SER A 149 -25.61 -7.36 24.51
CA SER A 149 -25.09 -8.65 24.96
C SER A 149 -25.74 -9.78 24.17
N GLY A 150 -24.93 -10.72 23.66
CA GLY A 150 -25.43 -11.83 22.85
C GLY A 150 -26.20 -11.41 21.59
N GLY A 151 -25.90 -10.23 21.04
CA GLY A 151 -26.61 -9.67 19.87
C GLY A 151 -27.96 -9.00 20.20
N VAL A 152 -28.29 -8.82 21.48
CA VAL A 152 -29.55 -8.20 21.93
C VAL A 152 -29.24 -6.91 22.71
N SER A 153 -29.99 -5.84 22.45
CA SER A 153 -29.93 -4.62 23.26
C SER A 153 -30.42 -4.92 24.68
N ILE A 154 -29.58 -4.63 25.67
CA ILE A 154 -29.88 -4.85 27.09
C ILE A 154 -30.09 -3.54 27.86
N ALA A 155 -29.53 -2.43 27.37
CA ALA A 155 -29.73 -1.11 27.93
C ALA A 155 -29.37 -0.03 26.91
N GLU A 156 -29.81 1.19 27.15
CA GLU A 156 -29.55 2.34 26.29
C GLU A 156 -29.32 3.59 27.13
N LEU A 157 -28.30 4.37 26.79
CA LEU A 157 -28.05 5.69 27.35
C LEU A 157 -28.56 6.75 26.36
N THR A 158 -29.54 7.54 26.79
CA THR A 158 -30.24 8.53 25.96
C THR A 158 -30.46 9.84 26.71
N VAL A 159 -31.07 10.81 26.02
CA VAL A 159 -31.56 12.06 26.59
C VAL A 159 -33.08 12.09 26.48
N ASP A 160 -33.77 12.30 27.60
CA ASP A 160 -35.22 12.35 27.64
C ASP A 160 -35.80 13.65 27.05
N GLU A 161 -37.13 13.74 27.00
CA GLU A 161 -37.86 14.90 26.48
C GLU A 161 -37.54 16.22 27.21
N ASN A 162 -36.99 16.14 28.43
CA ASN A 162 -36.62 17.29 29.26
C ASN A 162 -35.13 17.63 29.15
N GLY A 163 -34.36 16.94 28.31
CA GLY A 163 -32.93 17.14 28.17
C GLY A 163 -32.10 16.46 29.28
N MET A 164 -32.69 15.54 30.04
CA MET A 164 -32.01 14.82 31.12
C MET A 164 -31.46 13.48 30.63
N MET A 165 -30.31 13.08 31.15
CA MET A 165 -29.71 11.78 30.85
C MET A 165 -30.58 10.66 31.44
N ALA A 166 -30.93 9.67 30.62
CA ALA A 166 -31.72 8.51 31.03
C ALA A 166 -31.03 7.21 30.61
N ILE A 167 -31.16 6.17 31.45
CA ILE A 167 -30.79 4.80 31.09
C ILE A 167 -32.07 3.96 30.97
N THR A 168 -32.37 3.45 29.80
CA THR A 168 -33.54 2.59 29.59
C THR A 168 -33.09 1.12 29.58
N GLY A 169 -33.87 0.22 30.17
CA GLY A 169 -33.58 -1.23 30.22
C GLY A 169 -32.88 -1.73 31.49
N SER A 170 -32.40 -0.83 32.36
CA SER A 170 -31.95 -1.24 33.71
C SER A 170 -33.17 -1.49 34.61
N THR A 171 -33.28 -2.71 35.15
CA THR A 171 -34.23 -3.02 36.23
C THR A 171 -33.71 -2.59 37.61
N ALA A 172 -32.50 -2.03 37.67
CA ALA A 172 -31.83 -1.60 38.90
C ALA A 172 -31.44 -0.12 38.80
N PHE A 173 -32.42 0.77 38.99
CA PHE A 173 -32.13 2.11 39.49
C PHE A 173 -32.15 2.07 41.01
N GLY A 174 -30.97 1.99 41.62
CA GLY A 174 -30.87 1.90 43.06
C GLY A 174 -29.43 2.08 43.54
N SER A 175 -29.08 3.31 43.90
CA SER A 175 -28.06 3.71 44.88
C SER A 175 -27.01 2.65 45.23
N LEU A 176 -25.90 2.62 44.49
CA LEU A 176 -24.63 2.19 45.08
C LEU A 176 -23.93 3.45 45.61
N SER A 177 -23.89 3.50 46.92
CA SER A 177 -23.25 4.47 47.78
C SER A 177 -21.83 4.85 47.34
N SER A 178 -21.52 6.13 47.55
CA SER A 178 -20.22 6.79 47.47
C SER A 178 -19.69 7.01 46.06
N ASP A 179 -20.02 8.18 45.51
CA ASP A 179 -19.08 8.85 44.61
C ASP A 179 -17.77 9.06 45.38
N THR A 180 -16.68 8.46 44.88
CA THR A 180 -15.32 8.60 45.41
C THR A 180 -14.38 9.27 44.43
N HIS A 181 -14.90 9.92 43.37
CA HIS A 181 -14.04 10.68 42.46
C HIS A 181 -13.77 12.09 43.02
N VAL A 182 -12.58 12.25 43.60
CA VAL A 182 -11.87 13.53 43.74
C VAL A 182 -11.15 13.89 42.45
#